data_AF-A0A2M7TFD5-F1
#
_entry.id   AF-A0A2M7TFD5-F1
#
_cell.length_a   1.000
_cell.length_b   1.000
_cell.length_c   1.000
_cell.angle_alpha   90.00
_cell.angle_beta   90.00
_cell.angle_gamma   90.00
#
_symmetry.space_group_name_H-M   'P 1'
#
loop_
_entity.id
_entity.type
_entity.pdbx_description
1 polymer ?
#
loop_
_entity_poly.entity_id
_entity_poly.type
_entity_poly.pdbx_seq_one_letter_code
_entity_poly.pdbx_strand_id
1 'polypeptide(L)'
;DGKIAKIQLNDGNDHGLGNTIIIEHSINGEKLYSLYAHLSLIETNLKEGDIINKGEIIGQVGNSGYGCENYWRIGKDGCNETGKRDTHLHFELKKAPVLENPEGGDACQTPIGDWRFCYGYTPDYPQDYGYYDPTAFLFTKLFQN
;
A
#
# COMPACT_ATOMS: atom_id res chain seq x y z
N ASP A 1 3.28 -7.87 14.69
CA ASP A 1 2.57 -6.84 15.48
C ASP A 1 2.95 -5.48 14.93
N GLY A 2 2.15 -4.46 15.18
CA GLY A 2 2.44 -3.10 14.73
C GLY A 2 1.43 -2.07 15.23
N LYS A 3 1.60 -0.83 14.80
CA LYS A 3 0.68 0.28 15.06
C LYS A 3 0.15 0.80 13.74
N ILE A 4 -1.16 0.98 13.61
CA ILE A 4 -1.75 1.58 12.41
C ILE A 4 -1.24 3.02 12.30
N ALA A 5 -0.44 3.29 11.27
CA ALA A 5 0.19 4.58 11.04
C ALA A 5 -0.66 5.47 10.14
N LYS A 6 -1.38 4.89 9.18
CA LYS A 6 -2.25 5.60 8.25
C LYS A 6 -3.40 4.73 7.77
N ILE A 7 -4.58 5.33 7.62
CA ILE A 7 -5.72 4.76 6.90
C ILE A 7 -6.09 5.72 5.77
N GLN A 8 -6.06 5.24 4.54
CA GLN A 8 -6.60 5.94 3.38
C GLN A 8 -7.85 5.21 2.91
N LEU A 9 -8.98 5.92 2.84
CA LEU A 9 -10.21 5.37 2.29
C LEU A 9 -10.22 5.53 0.77
N ASN A 10 -11.01 4.70 0.09
CA ASN A 10 -11.25 4.78 -1.34
C ASN A 10 -12.17 5.98 -1.68
N ASP A 11 -11.64 7.19 -1.51
CA ASP A 11 -12.37 8.47 -1.60
C ASP A 11 -12.06 9.26 -2.88
N GLY A 12 -11.26 8.70 -3.79
CA GLY A 12 -10.82 9.34 -5.02
C GLY A 12 -9.49 10.12 -4.88
N ASN A 13 -9.04 10.39 -3.66
CA ASN A 13 -7.71 10.96 -3.37
C ASN A 13 -6.70 9.87 -3.01
N ASP A 14 -7.06 8.59 -3.17
CA ASP A 14 -6.23 7.43 -2.86
C ASP A 14 -5.07 7.19 -3.86
N HIS A 15 -4.97 8.01 -4.90
CA HIS A 15 -3.95 7.91 -5.96
C HIS A 15 -3.91 6.55 -6.68
N GLY A 16 -5.03 5.83 -6.70
CA GLY A 16 -5.17 4.50 -7.31
C GLY A 16 -4.93 3.35 -6.35
N LEU A 17 -4.50 3.62 -5.10
CA LEU A 17 -4.27 2.58 -4.10
C LEU A 17 -5.57 2.07 -3.47
N GLY A 18 -6.69 2.78 -3.61
CA GLY A 18 -7.98 2.42 -3.02
C GLY A 18 -7.94 2.42 -1.49
N ASN A 19 -8.76 1.58 -0.86
CA ASN A 19 -8.71 1.43 0.60
C ASN A 19 -7.34 0.85 0.99
N THR A 20 -6.61 1.59 1.81
CA THR A 20 -5.22 1.30 2.14
C THR A 20 -4.95 1.46 3.62
N ILE A 21 -4.23 0.51 4.21
CA ILE A 21 -3.74 0.59 5.59
C ILE A 21 -2.22 0.59 5.55
N ILE A 22 -1.59 1.49 6.31
CA ILE A 22 -0.16 1.48 6.57
C ILE A 22 0.08 1.17 8.04
N ILE A 23 0.93 0.18 8.32
CA ILE A 23 1.26 -0.25 9.68
C ILE A 23 2.75 0.03 9.94
N GLU A 24 3.03 0.72 11.04
CA GLU A 24 4.36 0.89 11.62
C GLU A 24 4.74 -0.38 12.38
N HIS A 25 5.90 -0.93 12.06
CA HIS A 25 6.55 -2.02 12.79
C HIS A 25 7.86 -1.52 13.40
N SER A 26 8.26 -2.13 14.50
CA SER A 26 9.59 -1.98 15.09
C SER A 26 10.33 -3.30 14.97
N ILE A 27 11.37 -3.35 14.13
CA ILE A 27 12.22 -4.52 13.94
C ILE A 27 13.66 -4.11 14.24
N ASN A 28 14.30 -4.80 15.19
CA ASN A 28 15.67 -4.50 15.63
C ASN A 28 15.91 -3.04 16.07
N GLY A 29 14.88 -2.37 16.59
CA GLY A 29 14.95 -0.97 16.99
C GLY A 29 14.79 0.04 15.86
N GLU A 30 14.63 -0.42 14.61
CA GLU A 30 14.31 0.41 13.46
C GLU A 30 12.82 0.35 13.13
N LYS A 31 12.30 1.49 12.65
CA LYS A 31 10.93 1.58 12.17
C LYS A 31 10.87 1.24 10.69
N LEU A 32 9.90 0.40 10.33
CA LEU A 32 9.53 0.13 8.95
C LEU A 32 8.02 0.12 8.82
N TYR A 33 7.54 0.40 7.61
CA TYR A 33 6.13 0.56 7.34
C TYR A 33 5.70 -0.42 6.27
N SER A 34 4.64 -1.18 6.53
CA SER A 34 4.01 -2.03 5.52
C SER A 34 2.73 -1.38 5.02
N LEU A 35 2.54 -1.31 3.71
CA LEU A 35 1.32 -0.81 3.09
C LEU A 35 0.53 -1.98 2.49
N TYR A 36 -0.78 -2.00 2.74
CA TYR A 36 -1.74 -2.96 2.20
C TYR A 36 -2.84 -2.20 1.46
N ALA A 37 -2.87 -2.30 0.13
CA ALA A 37 -3.76 -1.53 -0.74
C ALA A 37 -4.74 -2.41 -1.53
N HIS A 38 -5.62 -1.74 -2.26
CA HIS A 38 -6.71 -2.28 -3.07
C HIS A 38 -7.74 -3.06 -2.24
N LEU A 39 -7.85 -2.80 -0.94
CA LEU A 39 -8.74 -3.54 -0.05
C LEU A 39 -10.21 -3.27 -0.43
N SER A 40 -11.07 -4.29 -0.37
CA SER A 40 -12.52 -4.09 -0.53
C SER A 40 -13.15 -3.52 0.74
N LEU A 41 -12.53 -3.74 1.89
CA LEU A 41 -12.91 -3.14 3.16
C LEU A 41 -11.71 -3.06 4.10
N ILE A 42 -11.78 -2.10 5.01
CA ILE A 42 -10.94 -1.98 6.21
C ILE A 42 -11.85 -2.31 7.40
N GLU A 43 -11.36 -3.08 8.37
CA GLU A 43 -12.15 -3.42 9.55
C GLU A 43 -12.62 -2.16 10.30
N THR A 44 -13.92 -2.08 10.58
CA THR A 44 -14.58 -0.82 10.98
C THR A 44 -14.20 -0.33 12.38
N ASN A 45 -13.65 -1.21 13.21
CA ASN A 45 -13.17 -0.89 14.55
C ASN A 45 -11.74 -0.34 14.59
N LEU A 46 -11.03 -0.34 13.46
CA LEU A 46 -9.65 0.13 13.38
C LEU A 46 -9.58 1.63 13.13
N LYS A 47 -8.64 2.29 13.80
CA LYS A 47 -8.26 3.69 13.56
C LYS A 47 -6.75 3.87 13.63
N GLU A 48 -6.28 4.98 13.07
CA GLU A 48 -4.89 5.40 13.20
C GLU A 48 -4.49 5.49 14.67
N GLY A 49 -3.31 4.97 14.99
CA GLY A 49 -2.78 4.86 16.35
C GLY A 49 -3.10 3.54 17.07
N ASP A 50 -4.03 2.73 16.57
CA ASP A 50 -4.35 1.43 17.18
C ASP A 50 -3.15 0.46 17.08
N ILE A 51 -2.96 -0.33 18.14
CA ILE A 51 -1.98 -1.43 18.16
C ILE A 51 -2.68 -2.70 17.68
N ILE A 52 -2.03 -3.41 16.76
CA ILE A 52 -2.51 -4.67 16.20
C ILE A 52 -1.49 -5.79 16.42
N ASN A 53 -1.98 -6.98 16.70
CA ASN A 53 -1.13 -8.17 16.83
C ASN A 53 -1.05 -8.96 15.52
N LYS A 54 0.03 -9.73 15.35
CA LYS A 54 0.20 -10.64 14.22
C LYS A 54 -0.95 -11.64 14.19
N GLY A 55 -1.60 -11.76 13.04
CA GLY A 55 -2.73 -12.65 12.81
C GLY A 55 -4.10 -11.99 13.01
N GLU A 56 -4.15 -10.75 13.50
CA GLU A 56 -5.38 -9.96 13.47
C GLU A 56 -5.76 -9.60 12.03
N ILE A 57 -7.06 -9.64 11.75
CA ILE A 57 -7.62 -9.23 10.47
C ILE A 57 -7.71 -7.70 10.47
N ILE A 58 -7.15 -7.08 9.43
CA ILE A 58 -7.19 -5.62 9.24
C ILE A 58 -8.09 -5.19 8.09
N GLY A 59 -8.47 -6.11 7.22
CA GLY A 59 -9.34 -5.87 6.09
C GLY A 59 -9.40 -7.06 5.15
N GLN A 60 -10.08 -6.86 4.02
CA GLN A 60 -10.26 -7.87 2.98
C GLN A 60 -9.64 -7.42 1.66
N VAL A 61 -8.91 -8.31 1.00
CA VAL A 61 -8.35 -8.07 -0.34
C VAL A 61 -9.48 -7.82 -1.34
N GLY A 62 -9.33 -6.77 -2.13
CA GLY A 62 -10.30 -6.36 -3.14
C GLY A 62 -9.63 -5.94 -4.43
N ASN A 63 -10.23 -4.95 -5.06
CA ASN A 63 -9.75 -4.33 -6.31
C ASN A 63 -10.17 -2.85 -6.37
N SER A 64 -10.16 -2.19 -5.20
CA SER A 64 -10.52 -0.78 -5.07
C SER A 64 -9.41 0.14 -5.58
N GLY A 65 -9.78 1.32 -6.06
CA GLY A 65 -8.85 2.35 -6.55
C GLY A 65 -9.58 3.53 -7.17
N TYR A 66 -9.00 4.73 -7.08
CA TYR A 66 -9.54 5.97 -7.63
C TYR A 66 -11.01 6.24 -7.24
N GLY A 67 -11.35 5.99 -5.97
CA GLY A 67 -12.72 6.17 -5.45
C GLY A 67 -13.72 5.11 -5.92
N CYS A 68 -13.26 4.00 -6.52
CA CYS A 68 -14.12 2.98 -7.11
C CYS A 68 -13.84 1.60 -6.50
N GLU A 69 -14.87 0.91 -6.03
CA GLU A 69 -14.72 -0.40 -5.37
C GLU A 69 -14.23 -1.52 -6.30
N ASN A 70 -14.35 -1.32 -7.62
CA ASN A 70 -14.03 -2.34 -8.62
C ASN A 70 -13.18 -1.77 -9.77
N TYR A 71 -12.12 -1.04 -9.44
CA TYR A 71 -11.28 -0.35 -10.42
C TYR A 71 -10.39 -1.32 -11.21
N TRP A 72 -9.64 -2.18 -10.52
CA TRP A 72 -8.65 -3.06 -11.15
C TRP A 72 -9.29 -4.26 -11.83
N ARG A 73 -8.87 -4.51 -13.08
CA ARG A 73 -9.44 -5.52 -13.99
C ARG A 73 -8.36 -6.30 -14.69
N ILE A 74 -8.68 -7.54 -15.03
CA ILE A 74 -7.90 -8.29 -16.01
C ILE A 74 -8.19 -7.65 -17.38
N GLY A 75 -7.24 -6.86 -17.88
CA GLY A 75 -7.36 -6.13 -19.14
C GLY A 75 -7.40 -4.62 -18.91
N LYS A 76 -8.49 -3.96 -19.32
CA LYS A 76 -8.64 -2.52 -19.19
C LYS A 76 -9.23 -2.17 -17.82
N ASP A 77 -8.49 -1.39 -17.05
CA ASP A 77 -8.93 -0.87 -15.75
C ASP A 77 -9.97 0.24 -15.88
N GLY A 78 -10.81 0.37 -14.84
CA GLY A 78 -11.72 1.50 -14.69
C GLY A 78 -13.00 1.17 -13.94
N CYS A 79 -13.59 2.22 -13.35
CA CYS A 79 -14.80 2.13 -12.55
C CYS A 79 -16.01 1.55 -13.31
N ASN A 80 -16.10 1.86 -14.59
CA ASN A 80 -17.21 1.47 -15.46
C ASN A 80 -16.87 0.24 -16.34
N GLU A 81 -15.67 -0.29 -16.23
CA GLU A 81 -15.25 -1.44 -17.03
C GLU A 81 -15.91 -2.72 -16.50
N THR A 82 -16.31 -3.60 -17.42
CA THR A 82 -17.05 -4.85 -17.13
C THR A 82 -16.17 -6.09 -17.20
N GLY A 83 -14.87 -5.92 -17.49
CA GLY A 83 -13.90 -6.99 -17.49
C GLY A 83 -13.85 -7.76 -16.16
N LYS A 84 -13.25 -8.95 -16.19
CA LYS A 84 -13.07 -9.76 -14.98
C LYS A 84 -12.28 -8.95 -13.94
N ARG A 85 -12.73 -8.97 -12.68
CA ARG A 85 -12.06 -8.27 -11.58
C ARG A 85 -10.67 -8.86 -11.37
N ASP A 86 -9.68 -7.98 -11.21
CA ASP A 86 -8.34 -8.35 -10.79
C ASP A 86 -8.22 -8.11 -9.28
N THR A 87 -8.70 -9.08 -8.50
CA THR A 87 -8.64 -9.03 -7.04
C THR A 87 -7.26 -9.47 -6.59
N HIS A 88 -6.48 -8.51 -6.09
CA HIS A 88 -5.11 -8.73 -5.65
C HIS A 88 -4.75 -7.78 -4.50
N LEU A 89 -3.69 -8.12 -3.77
CA LEU A 89 -3.12 -7.27 -2.75
C LEU A 89 -1.93 -6.51 -3.35
N HIS A 90 -1.97 -5.19 -3.33
CA HIS A 90 -0.76 -4.38 -3.50
C HIS A 90 -0.10 -4.23 -2.14
N PHE A 91 1.18 -4.60 -2.07
CA PHE A 91 1.94 -4.67 -0.83
C PHE A 91 3.28 -3.96 -0.98
N GLU A 92 3.62 -3.12 0.00
CA GLU A 92 4.91 -2.43 0.05
C GLU A 92 5.54 -2.56 1.43
N LEU A 93 6.88 -2.59 1.49
CA LEU A 93 7.65 -2.26 2.69
C LEU A 93 8.44 -0.97 2.44
N LYS A 94 8.46 -0.06 3.40
CA LYS A 94 8.87 1.33 3.16
C LYS A 94 9.38 2.05 4.42
N LYS A 95 10.15 3.13 4.20
CA LYS A 95 10.77 3.95 5.25
C LYS A 95 9.83 4.93 5.96
N ALA A 96 8.70 5.29 5.35
CA ALA A 96 7.78 6.29 5.89
C ALA A 96 6.30 5.89 5.66
N PRO A 97 5.37 6.35 6.52
CA PRO A 97 3.94 6.04 6.45
C PRO A 97 3.18 6.93 5.46
N VAL A 98 3.72 7.08 4.26
CA VAL A 98 3.15 7.90 3.18
C VAL A 98 2.47 7.03 2.12
N LEU A 99 1.62 7.57 1.26
CA LEU A 99 1.07 6.77 0.14
C LEU A 99 2.08 6.69 -1.00
N GLU A 100 2.78 7.79 -1.21
CA GLU A 100 3.82 7.98 -2.19
C GLU A 100 5.14 7.28 -1.85
N ASN A 101 6.17 7.54 -2.66
CA ASN A 101 7.55 7.18 -2.40
C ASN A 101 8.10 7.85 -1.13
N PRO A 102 8.64 7.07 -0.16
CA PRO A 102 9.14 7.61 1.11
C PRO A 102 10.25 8.66 1.04
N GLU A 103 11.13 8.62 0.04
CA GLU A 103 12.18 9.65 -0.13
C GLU A 103 11.61 10.99 -0.63
N GLY A 104 10.35 11.01 -1.05
CA GLY A 104 9.69 12.17 -1.61
C GLY A 104 10.25 12.62 -2.97
N GLY A 105 9.87 13.82 -3.38
CA GLY A 105 10.26 14.39 -4.67
C GLY A 105 9.45 13.84 -5.86
N ASP A 106 9.43 14.64 -6.93
CA ASP A 106 8.69 14.33 -8.14
C ASP A 106 9.50 13.38 -9.04
N ALA A 107 9.43 12.08 -8.75
CA ALA A 107 10.20 11.04 -9.42
C ALA A 107 9.44 10.32 -10.55
N CYS A 108 8.12 10.42 -10.59
CA CYS A 108 7.29 9.69 -11.54
C CYS A 108 6.64 10.64 -12.55
N GLN A 109 6.60 10.23 -13.82
CA GLN A 109 5.91 10.99 -14.86
C GLN A 109 4.47 10.52 -15.04
N THR A 110 3.57 11.47 -15.28
CA THR A 110 2.21 11.22 -15.76
C THR A 110 2.21 10.92 -17.27
N PRO A 111 1.12 10.39 -17.84
CA PRO A 111 1.00 10.19 -19.28
C PRO A 111 1.18 11.45 -20.14
N ILE A 112 0.99 12.64 -19.54
CA ILE A 112 1.16 13.94 -20.22
C ILE A 112 2.53 14.58 -19.97
N GLY A 113 3.43 13.89 -19.25
CA GLY A 113 4.82 14.31 -19.03
C GLY A 113 5.08 15.12 -17.77
N ASP A 114 4.05 15.44 -16.98
CA ASP A 114 4.23 16.13 -15.70
C ASP A 114 4.88 15.21 -14.67
N TRP A 115 5.85 15.76 -13.92
CA TRP A 115 6.48 15.07 -12.80
C TRP A 115 5.61 15.15 -11.54
N ARG A 116 5.57 14.06 -10.79
CA ARG A 116 4.84 13.92 -9.53
C ARG A 116 5.52 12.89 -8.63
N PHE A 117 5.09 12.85 -7.38
CA PHE A 117 5.31 11.70 -6.51
C PHE A 117 4.89 10.38 -7.17
N CYS A 118 5.57 9.31 -6.78
CA CYS A 118 5.32 7.95 -7.22
C CYS A 118 4.30 7.25 -6.31
N TYR A 119 3.27 6.60 -6.86
CA TYR A 119 2.23 5.91 -6.09
C TYR A 119 2.06 4.49 -6.63
N GLY A 120 2.39 3.47 -5.82
CA GLY A 120 2.27 2.06 -6.22
C GLY A 120 3.21 1.57 -7.32
N TYR A 121 4.06 2.45 -7.88
CA TYR A 121 5.11 2.11 -8.85
C TYR A 121 6.28 3.07 -8.69
N THR A 122 7.45 2.68 -9.20
CA THR A 122 8.64 3.55 -9.29
C THR A 122 9.25 3.39 -10.69
N PRO A 123 9.97 4.40 -11.22
CA PRO A 123 10.52 4.34 -12.58
C PRO A 123 11.82 3.53 -12.67
N ASP A 124 12.45 3.24 -11.53
CA ASP A 124 13.70 2.49 -11.41
C ASP A 124 13.68 1.66 -10.12
N TYR A 125 14.84 1.18 -9.64
CA TYR A 125 14.98 0.40 -8.41
C TYR A 125 14.22 1.02 -7.22
N PRO A 126 13.20 0.35 -6.66
CA PRO A 126 12.38 0.90 -5.55
C PRO A 126 13.20 1.33 -4.34
N GLN A 127 14.37 0.72 -4.10
CA GLN A 127 15.26 1.06 -3.01
C GLN A 127 15.75 2.51 -3.05
N ASP A 128 15.89 3.09 -4.25
CA ASP A 128 16.30 4.48 -4.45
C ASP A 128 15.19 5.48 -4.10
N TYR A 129 13.96 4.98 -3.94
CA TYR A 129 12.77 5.78 -3.60
C TYR A 129 12.27 5.51 -2.17
N GLY A 130 13.03 4.76 -1.37
CA GLY A 130 12.78 4.53 0.05
C GLY A 130 11.94 3.29 0.36
N TYR A 131 11.83 2.37 -0.60
CA TYR A 131 11.20 1.07 -0.40
C TYR A 131 12.24 0.02 0.02
N TYR A 132 11.77 -1.00 0.73
CA TYR A 132 12.56 -2.16 1.12
C TYR A 132 12.18 -3.37 0.27
N ASP A 133 13.14 -4.26 0.00
CA ASP A 133 12.84 -5.57 -0.59
C ASP A 133 12.08 -6.42 0.44
N PRO A 134 10.79 -6.75 0.22
CA PRO A 134 10.02 -7.53 1.18
C PRO A 134 10.58 -8.91 1.47
N THR A 135 11.28 -9.52 0.51
CA THR A 135 11.78 -10.89 0.66
C THR A 135 12.90 -10.97 1.70
N ALA A 136 13.64 -9.88 1.89
CA ALA A 136 14.66 -9.75 2.92
C ALA A 136 14.10 -9.72 4.36
N PHE A 137 12.79 -9.48 4.52
CA PHE A 137 12.12 -9.39 5.83
C PHE A 137 11.10 -10.51 6.07
N LEU A 138 10.35 -10.92 5.04
CA LEU A 138 9.23 -11.86 5.18
C LEU A 138 9.67 -13.32 5.24
N PHE A 139 10.76 -13.68 4.56
CA PHE A 139 11.16 -15.09 4.37
C PHE A 139 12.52 -15.44 4.99
N THR A 140 13.26 -14.44 5.47
CA THR A 140 14.54 -14.68 6.13
C THR A 140 14.28 -15.29 7.50
N LYS A 141 14.64 -16.56 7.68
CA LYS A 141 14.49 -17.35 8.93
C LYS A 141 15.20 -16.78 10.17
N LEU A 142 15.86 -15.63 10.06
CA LEU A 142 16.68 -15.03 11.11
C LEU A 142 15.88 -14.48 12.31
N PHE A 143 14.55 -14.53 12.26
CA PHE A 143 13.67 -14.03 13.32
C PHE A 143 12.85 -15.14 14.02
N GLN A 144 13.21 -16.41 13.83
CA GLN A 144 12.71 -17.50 14.68
C GLN A 144 13.66 -17.70 15.86
N ASN A 145 13.45 -16.91 16.93
CA ASN A 145 13.87 -17.30 18.27
C ASN A 145 12.63 -17.74 19.06
#